data_AF-A0A6A6IGS1-F1
#
_entry.id   AF-A0A6A6IGS1-F1
#
_cell.length_a   1.000
_cell.length_b   1.000
_cell.length_c   1.000
_cell.angle_alpha   90.00
_cell.angle_beta   90.00
_cell.angle_gamma   90.00
#
_symmetry.space_group_name_H-M   'P 1'
#
loop_
_entity.id
_entity.type
_entity.pdbx_description
1 polymer ?
#
loop_
_entity_poly.entity_id
_entity_poly.type
_entity_poly.pdbx_seq_one_letter_code
_entity_poly.pdbx_strand_id
1 'polypeptide(L)'
;MSPGNVPPNPNQDRLKSHFTGHEADAHPQRWDDLWKAADFLPWDRGYANPALIDALFERSDILGSPLKPDGSRKRALVPGCGKGYDLALFASHGYDAYGIEISENAIKIAEEYLKTPGEGPLEGEYKLKDEQLGRGHTKALLGDFFKDEWVDGAGGIGEGFDVIYDNTFLCALHPSLRPAWASRMAQLLAPTGVLVCLEFPTYKPPKAGGPPWALPSIVHEELFKRPGEDISYDEELKPLKTERTESDKALVRIAHWKPARTHKVAIVNGEVTDWVSVWKHK
;
A
#
# COMPACT_ATOMS: atom_id res chain seq x y z
N MET A 1 -14.31 23.90 -0.27
CA MET A 1 -14.57 23.68 -1.70
C MET A 1 -15.83 22.85 -1.82
N SER A 2 -16.82 23.31 -2.57
CA SER A 2 -18.00 22.50 -2.93
C SER A 2 -17.55 21.17 -3.54
N PRO A 3 -18.26 20.04 -3.36
CA PRO A 3 -17.91 18.79 -4.01
C PRO A 3 -18.07 19.01 -5.52
N GLY A 4 -16.95 19.33 -6.17
CA GLY A 4 -16.88 19.38 -7.63
C GLY A 4 -17.32 18.02 -8.14
N ASN A 5 -18.22 18.03 -9.11
CA ASN A 5 -18.79 16.84 -9.73
C ASN A 5 -17.63 15.96 -10.24
N VAL A 6 -17.27 14.92 -9.47
CA VAL A 6 -16.22 13.98 -9.88
C VAL A 6 -16.75 13.28 -11.13
N PRO A 7 -16.07 13.38 -12.28
CA PRO A 7 -16.54 12.76 -13.51
C PRO A 7 -16.76 11.26 -13.28
N PRO A 8 -17.83 10.67 -13.86
CA PRO A 8 -18.02 9.23 -13.83
C PRO A 8 -16.76 8.53 -14.31
N ASN A 9 -16.33 7.50 -13.58
CA ASN A 9 -15.17 6.69 -13.96
C ASN A 9 -15.65 5.28 -14.29
N PRO A 10 -15.88 4.94 -15.57
CA PRO A 10 -16.45 3.66 -15.98
C PRO A 10 -15.68 2.44 -15.45
N ASN A 11 -14.35 2.57 -15.28
CA ASN A 11 -13.55 1.50 -14.71
C ASN A 11 -13.80 1.33 -13.21
N GLN A 12 -13.97 2.43 -12.46
CA GLN A 12 -14.34 2.33 -11.04
C GLN A 12 -15.75 1.79 -10.87
N ASP A 13 -16.69 2.17 -11.74
CA ASP A 13 -18.06 1.68 -11.70
C ASP A 13 -18.12 0.18 -12.02
N ARG A 14 -17.45 -0.28 -13.09
CA ARG A 14 -17.34 -1.71 -13.43
C ARG A 14 -16.69 -2.50 -12.28
N LEU A 15 -15.62 -1.97 -11.68
CA LEU A 15 -14.95 -2.62 -10.56
C LEU A 15 -15.86 -2.71 -9.34
N LYS A 16 -16.50 -1.61 -8.94
CA LYS A 16 -17.47 -1.59 -7.84
C LYS A 16 -18.61 -2.59 -8.08
N SER A 17 -19.16 -2.63 -9.29
CA SER A 17 -20.23 -3.56 -9.65
C SER A 17 -19.79 -5.01 -9.53
N HIS A 18 -18.51 -5.33 -9.80
CA HIS A 18 -17.97 -6.66 -9.53
C HIS A 18 -18.10 -7.01 -8.05
N PHE A 19 -17.73 -6.14 -7.11
CA PHE A 19 -17.78 -6.48 -5.67
C PHE A 19 -19.14 -6.30 -5.00
N THR A 20 -20.07 -5.57 -5.62
CA THR A 20 -21.36 -5.24 -5.00
C THR A 20 -22.20 -6.50 -4.73
N GLY A 21 -22.78 -6.61 -3.52
CA GLY A 21 -23.63 -7.73 -3.13
C GLY A 21 -22.86 -8.96 -2.61
N HIS A 22 -21.54 -8.84 -2.43
CA HIS A 22 -20.70 -9.87 -1.84
C HIS A 22 -20.14 -9.40 -0.49
N GLU A 23 -20.12 -10.32 0.47
CA GLU A 23 -19.50 -10.09 1.77
C GLU A 23 -17.97 -10.03 1.66
N ALA A 24 -17.32 -9.45 2.66
CA ALA A 24 -15.88 -9.20 2.65
C ALA A 24 -15.03 -10.48 2.55
N ASP A 25 -15.54 -11.61 3.03
CA ASP A 25 -14.87 -12.93 2.97
C ASP A 25 -14.84 -13.53 1.55
N ALA A 26 -15.74 -13.09 0.67
CA ALA A 26 -15.74 -13.49 -0.74
C ALA A 26 -14.74 -12.67 -1.59
N HIS A 27 -14.32 -11.49 -1.11
CA HIS A 27 -13.45 -10.59 -1.88
C HIS A 27 -12.12 -11.23 -2.36
N PRO A 28 -11.42 -12.08 -1.60
CA PRO A 28 -10.25 -12.84 -2.08
C PRO A 28 -10.46 -13.53 -3.42
N GLN A 29 -11.50 -14.35 -3.55
CA GLN A 29 -11.83 -15.05 -4.79
C GLN A 29 -12.18 -14.06 -5.90
N ARG A 30 -12.89 -12.98 -5.57
CA ARG A 30 -13.27 -11.95 -6.55
C ARG A 30 -12.08 -11.20 -7.14
N TRP A 31 -11.05 -10.93 -6.33
CA TRP A 31 -9.79 -10.39 -6.81
C TRP A 31 -9.07 -11.38 -7.72
N ASP A 32 -9.01 -12.65 -7.32
CA ASP A 32 -8.40 -13.71 -8.13
C ASP A 32 -9.11 -13.91 -9.48
N ASP A 33 -10.44 -13.81 -9.52
CA ASP A 33 -11.21 -13.89 -10.77
C ASP A 33 -10.80 -12.80 -11.77
N LEU A 34 -10.52 -11.57 -11.31
CA LEU A 34 -10.07 -10.47 -12.17
C LEU A 34 -8.65 -10.73 -12.69
N TRP A 35 -7.76 -11.23 -11.84
CA TRP A 35 -6.40 -11.63 -12.23
C TRP A 35 -6.39 -12.80 -13.22
N LYS A 36 -7.28 -13.78 -13.02
CA LYS A 36 -7.47 -14.92 -13.90
C LYS A 36 -7.99 -14.51 -15.28
N ALA A 37 -8.96 -13.58 -15.33
CA ALA A 37 -9.49 -13.07 -16.58
C ALA A 37 -8.47 -12.21 -17.33
N ALA A 38 -7.65 -11.45 -16.61
CA ALA A 38 -6.55 -10.61 -17.10
C ALA A 38 -6.93 -9.55 -18.17
N ASP A 39 -8.21 -9.36 -18.46
CA ASP A 39 -8.76 -8.41 -19.43
C ASP A 39 -9.12 -7.05 -18.80
N PHE A 40 -9.21 -7.01 -17.47
CA PHE A 40 -9.66 -5.84 -16.72
C PHE A 40 -8.94 -5.71 -15.38
N LEU A 41 -7.79 -5.00 -15.40
CA LEU A 41 -6.96 -4.71 -14.23
C LEU A 41 -6.79 -3.19 -14.06
N PRO A 42 -7.87 -2.42 -13.79
CA PRO A 42 -7.83 -0.95 -13.83
C PRO A 42 -6.99 -0.30 -12.73
N TRP A 43 -6.53 -1.05 -11.72
CA TRP A 43 -5.59 -0.59 -10.70
C TRP A 43 -4.14 -0.75 -11.14
N ASP A 44 -3.83 -1.71 -12.02
CA ASP A 44 -2.50 -1.95 -12.53
C ASP A 44 -2.06 -0.79 -13.44
N ARG A 45 -0.87 -0.24 -13.15
CA ARG A 45 -0.28 0.90 -13.88
C ARG A 45 0.92 0.50 -14.73
N GLY A 46 1.41 -0.73 -14.59
CA GLY A 46 2.58 -1.23 -15.32
C GLY A 46 3.94 -0.82 -14.73
N TYR A 47 3.96 -0.04 -13.65
CA TYR A 47 5.17 0.44 -12.99
C TYR A 47 4.88 0.91 -11.56
N ALA A 48 5.94 1.19 -10.80
CA ALA A 48 5.88 1.64 -9.41
C ALA A 48 5.37 3.09 -9.34
N ASN A 49 4.66 3.46 -8.27
CA ASN A 49 4.15 4.83 -8.20
C ASN A 49 5.30 5.86 -8.18
N PRO A 50 5.28 6.90 -9.04
CA PRO A 50 6.30 7.96 -9.04
C PRO A 50 6.54 8.59 -7.66
N ALA A 51 5.51 8.67 -6.81
CA ALA A 51 5.65 9.16 -5.45
C ALA A 51 6.58 8.29 -4.59
N LEU A 52 6.60 6.96 -4.78
CA LEU A 52 7.53 6.06 -4.10
C LEU A 52 8.94 6.17 -4.67
N ILE A 53 9.07 6.31 -5.99
CA ILE A 53 10.37 6.51 -6.67
C ILE A 53 11.03 7.77 -6.06
N ASP A 54 10.33 8.90 -6.11
CA ASP A 54 10.82 10.17 -5.58
C ASP A 54 11.13 10.05 -4.06
N ALA A 55 10.27 9.37 -3.28
CA ALA A 55 10.50 9.18 -1.84
C ALA A 55 11.78 8.36 -1.54
N LEU A 56 12.03 7.26 -2.24
CA LEU A 56 13.23 6.44 -2.04
C LEU A 56 14.52 7.14 -2.43
N PHE A 57 14.46 8.11 -3.36
CA PHE A 57 15.60 8.92 -3.77
C PHE A 57 15.83 10.12 -2.86
N GLU A 58 14.77 10.87 -2.54
CA GLU A 58 14.88 12.20 -1.94
C GLU A 58 14.67 12.20 -0.43
N ARG A 59 14.02 11.16 0.13
CA ARG A 59 13.59 11.11 1.53
C ARG A 59 14.42 10.16 2.38
N SER A 60 15.73 10.15 2.14
CA SER A 60 16.70 9.43 2.98
C SER A 60 16.73 9.94 4.42
N ASP A 61 16.28 11.17 4.67
CA ASP A 61 16.04 11.74 6.01
C ASP A 61 14.99 10.96 6.81
N ILE A 62 14.05 10.31 6.13
CA ILE A 62 12.97 9.53 6.74
C ILE A 62 13.21 8.03 6.64
N LEU A 63 13.54 7.53 5.45
CA LEU A 63 13.68 6.10 5.17
C LEU A 63 15.06 5.56 5.59
N GLY A 64 16.05 6.43 5.68
CA GLY A 64 17.42 6.12 6.08
C GLY A 64 18.14 5.21 5.09
N SER A 65 19.23 4.60 5.57
CA SER A 65 19.97 3.58 4.82
C SER A 65 19.11 2.33 4.58
N PRO A 66 19.23 1.64 3.43
CA PRO A 66 18.66 0.30 3.20
C PRO A 66 19.37 -0.80 4.00
N LEU A 67 20.44 -0.47 4.75
CA LEU A 67 21.12 -1.38 5.65
C LEU A 67 20.77 -1.10 7.11
N LYS A 68 20.80 -2.16 7.91
CA LYS A 68 20.77 -2.13 9.37
C LYS A 68 22.17 -1.83 9.93
N PRO A 69 22.30 -1.47 11.22
CA PRO A 69 23.60 -1.20 11.84
C PRO A 69 24.59 -2.38 11.80
N ASP A 70 24.08 -3.61 11.73
CA ASP A 70 24.89 -4.83 11.61
C ASP A 70 25.33 -5.13 10.16
N GLY A 71 24.97 -4.27 9.20
CA GLY A 71 25.28 -4.42 7.78
C GLY A 71 24.33 -5.33 7.00
N SER A 72 23.35 -5.96 7.66
CA SER A 72 22.31 -6.72 6.95
C SER A 72 21.32 -5.78 6.26
N ARG A 73 20.64 -6.25 5.21
CA ARG A 73 19.63 -5.46 4.49
C ARG A 73 18.38 -5.28 5.36
N LYS A 74 17.78 -4.11 5.24
CA LYS A 74 16.43 -3.85 5.74
C LYS A 74 15.41 -4.60 4.90
N ARG A 75 14.34 -5.04 5.56
CA ARG A 75 13.23 -5.76 4.96
C ARG A 75 12.09 -4.81 4.66
N ALA A 76 11.63 -4.80 3.42
CA ALA A 76 10.46 -4.04 2.97
C ALA A 76 9.26 -4.98 2.75
N LEU A 77 8.07 -4.59 3.19
CA LEU A 77 6.82 -5.31 2.95
C LEU A 77 5.87 -4.48 2.08
N VAL A 78 5.28 -5.10 1.05
CA VAL A 78 4.23 -4.51 0.22
C VAL A 78 2.99 -5.42 0.24
N PRO A 79 1.94 -5.11 1.01
CA PRO A 79 0.72 -5.90 1.00
C PRO A 79 -0.15 -5.57 -0.21
N GLY A 80 -0.82 -6.58 -0.76
CA GLY A 80 -1.54 -6.47 -2.03
C GLY A 80 -0.61 -6.14 -3.20
N CYS A 81 0.52 -6.85 -3.31
CA CYS A 81 1.61 -6.44 -4.20
C CYS A 81 1.30 -6.57 -5.70
N GLY A 82 0.19 -7.23 -6.09
CA GLY A 82 -0.18 -7.43 -7.48
C GLY A 82 0.96 -8.07 -8.28
N LYS A 83 1.47 -7.39 -9.32
CA LYS A 83 2.60 -7.86 -10.14
C LYS A 83 3.99 -7.60 -9.56
N GLY A 84 4.09 -6.92 -8.41
CA GLY A 84 5.37 -6.75 -7.72
C GLY A 84 6.25 -5.59 -8.22
N TYR A 85 5.69 -4.59 -8.90
CA TYR A 85 6.44 -3.41 -9.37
C TYR A 85 7.19 -2.69 -8.23
N ASP A 86 6.54 -2.52 -7.08
CA ASP A 86 7.14 -1.85 -5.92
C ASP A 86 8.23 -2.72 -5.26
N LEU A 87 8.13 -4.05 -5.33
CA LEU A 87 9.20 -4.95 -4.85
C LEU A 87 10.46 -4.78 -5.71
N ALA A 88 10.31 -4.70 -7.03
CA ALA A 88 11.43 -4.48 -7.94
C ALA A 88 12.13 -3.14 -7.66
N LEU A 89 11.37 -2.11 -7.30
CA LEU A 89 11.89 -0.82 -6.89
C LEU A 89 12.64 -0.90 -5.54
N PHE A 90 12.03 -1.44 -4.49
CA PHE A 90 12.71 -1.60 -3.20
C PHE A 90 14.02 -2.39 -3.33
N ALA A 91 14.01 -3.47 -4.11
CA ALA A 91 15.21 -4.25 -4.37
C ALA A 91 16.28 -3.50 -5.16
N SER A 92 15.92 -2.61 -6.09
CA SER A 92 16.89 -1.78 -6.82
C SER A 92 17.59 -0.75 -5.90
N HIS A 93 16.91 -0.36 -4.82
CA HIS A 93 17.45 0.45 -3.72
C HIS A 93 18.12 -0.38 -2.61
N GLY A 94 18.24 -1.70 -2.80
CA GLY A 94 19.00 -2.58 -1.92
C GLY A 94 18.27 -3.13 -0.70
N TYR A 95 16.94 -2.98 -0.62
CA TYR A 95 16.11 -3.64 0.40
C TYR A 95 15.82 -5.09 0.01
N ASP A 96 15.67 -5.97 1.00
CA ASP A 96 15.02 -7.26 0.78
C ASP A 96 13.50 -7.07 0.80
N ALA A 97 12.84 -7.19 -0.35
CA ALA A 97 11.45 -6.84 -0.54
C ALA A 97 10.54 -8.07 -0.60
N TYR A 98 9.50 -8.05 0.21
CA TYR A 98 8.50 -9.11 0.31
C TYR A 98 7.13 -8.53 -0.04
N GLY A 99 6.38 -9.23 -0.88
CA GLY A 99 5.04 -8.84 -1.29
C GLY A 99 4.03 -9.90 -0.91
N ILE A 100 2.90 -9.51 -0.32
CA ILE A 100 1.81 -10.43 0.01
C ILE A 100 0.69 -10.21 -0.98
N GLU A 101 0.17 -11.29 -1.55
CA GLU A 101 -0.92 -11.24 -2.50
C GLU A 101 -1.83 -12.47 -2.31
N ILE A 102 -3.13 -12.24 -2.33
CA ILE A 102 -4.14 -13.27 -2.05
C ILE A 102 -4.49 -14.07 -3.31
N SER A 103 -4.30 -13.48 -4.49
CA SER A 103 -4.56 -14.13 -5.76
C SER A 103 -3.42 -15.04 -6.19
N GLU A 104 -3.73 -16.32 -6.40
CA GLU A 104 -2.79 -17.28 -7.00
C GLU A 104 -2.36 -16.86 -8.42
N ASN A 105 -3.27 -16.27 -9.18
CA ASN A 105 -2.98 -15.81 -10.54
C ASN A 105 -2.06 -14.59 -10.54
N ALA A 106 -2.27 -13.63 -9.63
CA ALA A 106 -1.40 -12.48 -9.46
C ALA A 106 0.02 -12.88 -9.03
N ILE A 107 0.15 -13.82 -8.08
CA ILE A 107 1.45 -14.33 -7.62
C ILE A 107 2.26 -14.91 -8.77
N LYS A 108 1.66 -15.75 -9.63
CA LYS A 108 2.36 -16.32 -10.79
C LYS A 108 2.90 -15.23 -11.73
N ILE A 109 2.12 -14.17 -11.93
CA ILE A 109 2.54 -13.03 -12.76
C ILE A 109 3.66 -12.26 -12.07
N ALA A 110 3.56 -12.02 -10.75
CA ALA A 110 4.57 -11.32 -9.98
C ALA A 110 5.90 -12.07 -9.97
N GLU A 111 5.88 -13.37 -9.72
CA GLU A 111 7.07 -14.23 -9.75
C GLU A 111 7.76 -14.19 -11.12
N GLU A 112 6.99 -14.23 -12.20
CA GLU A 112 7.56 -14.12 -13.56
C GLU A 112 8.15 -12.74 -13.81
N TYR A 113 7.42 -11.67 -13.47
CA TYR A 113 7.88 -10.29 -13.63
C TYR A 113 9.19 -10.03 -12.86
N LEU A 114 9.27 -10.49 -11.60
CA LEU A 114 10.41 -10.26 -10.71
C LEU A 114 11.70 -10.98 -11.14
N LYS A 115 11.63 -11.99 -12.00
CA LYS A 115 12.83 -12.61 -12.60
C LYS A 115 13.61 -11.62 -13.47
N THR A 116 12.91 -10.74 -14.18
CA THR A 116 13.53 -9.74 -15.07
C THR A 116 12.64 -8.50 -15.16
N PRO A 117 12.65 -7.63 -14.14
CA PRO A 117 11.83 -6.41 -14.13
C PRO A 117 12.30 -5.35 -15.15
N GLY A 118 13.43 -5.61 -15.83
CA GLY A 118 14.05 -4.65 -16.75
C GLY A 118 14.62 -3.43 -16.02
N GLU A 119 14.70 -2.32 -16.75
CA GLU A 119 15.20 -1.06 -16.20
C GLU A 119 14.11 -0.20 -15.54
N GLY A 120 12.83 -0.47 -15.83
CA GLY A 120 11.71 0.39 -15.45
C GLY A 120 11.27 1.30 -16.61
N PRO A 121 9.96 1.44 -16.88
CA PRO A 121 9.47 2.12 -18.07
C PRO A 121 9.47 3.65 -17.98
N LEU A 122 9.77 4.25 -16.82
CA LEU A 122 9.79 5.70 -16.68
C LEU A 122 11.19 6.29 -16.88
N GLU A 123 12.07 6.02 -15.93
CA GLU A 123 13.35 6.73 -15.79
C GLU A 123 14.51 5.79 -15.43
N GLY A 124 14.34 4.49 -15.67
CA GLY A 124 15.31 3.49 -15.23
C GLY A 124 15.23 3.25 -13.72
N GLU A 125 14.05 3.38 -13.13
CA GLU A 125 13.80 3.30 -11.68
C GLU A 125 14.18 1.94 -11.09
N TYR A 126 14.12 0.85 -11.88
CA TYR A 126 14.52 -0.48 -11.44
C TYR A 126 16.00 -0.78 -11.65
N LYS A 127 16.79 0.13 -12.26
CA LYS A 127 18.26 0.04 -12.28
C LYS A 127 18.82 0.05 -10.87
N LEU A 128 19.91 -0.68 -10.69
CA LEU A 128 20.64 -0.70 -9.42
C LEU A 128 21.09 0.72 -9.06
N LYS A 129 20.77 1.15 -7.83
CA LYS A 129 21.10 2.51 -7.37
C LYS A 129 22.47 2.60 -6.69
N ASP A 130 22.94 1.49 -6.16
CA ASP A 130 24.24 1.36 -5.52
C ASP A 130 24.89 0.03 -5.94
N GLU A 131 25.96 0.11 -6.72
CA GLU A 131 26.68 -1.07 -7.22
C GLU A 131 27.39 -1.86 -6.12
N GLN A 132 27.86 -1.18 -5.06
CA GLN A 132 28.55 -1.83 -3.96
C GLN A 132 27.55 -2.60 -3.10
N LEU A 133 26.40 -2.00 -2.85
CA LEU A 133 25.33 -2.65 -2.11
C LEU A 133 24.72 -3.79 -2.93
N GLY A 134 24.50 -3.61 -4.24
CA GLY A 134 23.84 -4.61 -5.06
C GLY A 134 22.32 -4.70 -4.83
N ARG A 135 21.65 -5.44 -5.72
CA ARG A 135 20.18 -5.62 -5.68
C ARG A 135 19.79 -6.49 -4.49
N GLY A 136 18.76 -6.08 -3.75
CA GLY A 136 18.19 -6.89 -2.68
C GLY A 136 17.33 -8.06 -3.19
N HIS A 137 16.95 -8.95 -2.29
CA HIS A 137 16.07 -10.07 -2.61
C HIS A 137 14.64 -9.59 -2.91
N THR A 138 13.91 -10.29 -3.78
CA THR A 138 12.47 -10.09 -3.97
C THR A 138 11.73 -11.41 -3.81
N LYS A 139 10.60 -11.37 -3.10
CA LYS A 139 9.74 -12.54 -2.93
C LYS A 139 8.26 -12.15 -2.87
N ALA A 140 7.48 -12.61 -3.83
CA ALA A 140 6.03 -12.57 -3.76
C ALA A 140 5.53 -13.82 -3.00
N LEU A 141 4.60 -13.65 -2.08
CA LEU A 141 4.10 -14.69 -1.19
C LEU A 141 2.59 -14.75 -1.30
N LEU A 142 2.09 -15.92 -1.74
CA LEU A 142 0.67 -16.22 -1.70
C LEU A 142 0.19 -16.28 -0.25
N GLY A 143 -0.78 -15.46 0.10
CA GLY A 143 -1.36 -15.52 1.43
C GLY A 143 -2.39 -14.43 1.73
N ASP A 144 -3.16 -14.68 2.77
CA ASP A 144 -4.02 -13.69 3.39
C ASP A 144 -3.19 -12.79 4.32
N PHE A 145 -3.17 -11.49 4.04
CA PHE A 145 -2.47 -10.49 4.83
C PHE A 145 -2.83 -10.54 6.33
N PHE A 146 -4.08 -10.89 6.66
CA PHE A 146 -4.59 -10.98 8.02
C PHE A 146 -4.20 -12.28 8.75
N LYS A 147 -3.46 -13.16 8.09
CA LYS A 147 -3.07 -14.49 8.55
C LYS A 147 -1.55 -14.60 8.63
N ASP A 148 -1.03 -15.62 9.32
CA ASP A 148 0.41 -15.77 9.60
C ASP A 148 1.10 -16.79 8.67
N GLU A 149 0.34 -17.54 7.89
CA GLU A 149 0.80 -18.67 7.07
C GLU A 149 1.87 -18.25 6.04
N TRP A 150 1.83 -17.02 5.55
CA TRP A 150 2.84 -16.49 4.62
C TRP A 150 4.14 -16.04 5.31
N VAL A 151 4.13 -15.82 6.62
CA VAL A 151 5.23 -15.21 7.38
C VAL A 151 6.47 -16.07 7.35
N ASP A 152 6.33 -17.39 7.43
CA ASP A 152 7.46 -18.33 7.31
C ASP A 152 8.13 -18.20 5.93
N GLY A 153 7.32 -17.99 4.89
CA GLY A 153 7.80 -17.71 3.54
C GLY A 153 8.63 -16.42 3.45
N ALA A 154 8.40 -15.45 4.33
CA ALA A 154 9.20 -14.23 4.43
C ALA A 154 10.47 -14.39 5.29
N GLY A 155 10.78 -15.60 5.78
CA GLY A 155 11.87 -15.85 6.72
C GLY A 155 11.49 -15.61 8.18
N GLY A 156 10.19 -15.67 8.50
CA GLY A 156 9.65 -15.36 9.82
C GLY A 156 9.42 -13.86 10.02
N ILE A 157 8.67 -13.51 11.07
CA ILE A 157 8.42 -12.08 11.37
C ILE A 157 9.67 -11.41 11.97
N GLY A 158 10.44 -12.15 12.79
CA GLY A 158 11.59 -11.59 13.51
C GLY A 158 11.17 -10.41 14.38
N GLU A 159 11.90 -9.31 14.30
CA GLU A 159 11.51 -8.04 14.93
C GLU A 159 10.42 -7.29 14.14
N GLY A 160 10.07 -7.74 12.93
CA GLY A 160 9.16 -7.07 12.00
C GLY A 160 9.84 -6.62 10.71
N PHE A 161 9.12 -5.85 9.91
CA PHE A 161 9.61 -5.21 8.69
C PHE A 161 10.09 -3.80 8.97
N ASP A 162 11.25 -3.45 8.44
CA ASP A 162 11.87 -2.13 8.61
C ASP A 162 11.13 -1.04 7.83
N VAL A 163 10.52 -1.43 6.70
CA VAL A 163 9.63 -0.57 5.91
C VAL A 163 8.39 -1.37 5.53
N ILE A 164 7.21 -0.80 5.73
CA ILE A 164 5.99 -1.29 5.09
C ILE A 164 5.48 -0.20 4.15
N TYR A 165 5.09 -0.56 2.93
CA TYR A 165 4.53 0.38 1.95
C TYR A 165 3.12 -0.05 1.55
N ASP A 166 2.12 0.73 1.96
CA ASP A 166 0.73 0.55 1.52
C ASP A 166 0.43 1.51 0.36
N ASN A 167 0.14 0.91 -0.80
CA ASN A 167 -0.34 1.62 -1.98
C ASN A 167 -1.44 0.80 -2.63
N THR A 168 -2.63 1.40 -2.76
CA THR A 168 -3.83 0.76 -3.30
C THR A 168 -4.29 -0.52 -2.59
N PHE A 169 -3.78 -0.82 -1.39
CA PHE A 169 -4.21 -1.99 -0.61
C PHE A 169 -5.32 -1.63 0.38
N LEU A 170 -5.11 -0.68 1.30
CA LEU A 170 -6.16 -0.28 2.25
C LEU A 170 -7.45 0.20 1.55
N CYS A 171 -7.32 0.95 0.44
CA CYS A 171 -8.49 1.41 -0.30
C CYS A 171 -9.21 0.27 -1.04
N ALA A 172 -8.55 -0.87 -1.29
CA ALA A 172 -9.16 -2.05 -1.91
C ALA A 172 -9.95 -2.90 -0.90
N LEU A 173 -9.62 -2.80 0.39
CA LEU A 173 -10.31 -3.53 1.47
C LEU A 173 -11.72 -2.99 1.72
N HIS A 174 -12.65 -3.90 2.07
CA HIS A 174 -13.95 -3.50 2.58
C HIS A 174 -13.78 -2.69 3.88
N PRO A 175 -14.55 -1.61 4.13
CA PRO A 175 -14.35 -0.75 5.29
C PRO A 175 -14.32 -1.46 6.65
N SER A 176 -15.05 -2.57 6.80
CA SER A 176 -15.04 -3.39 8.02
C SER A 176 -13.71 -4.07 8.33
N LEU A 177 -12.80 -4.20 7.35
CA LEU A 177 -11.48 -4.80 7.53
C LEU A 177 -10.41 -3.78 7.93
N ARG A 178 -10.72 -2.48 7.89
CA ARG A 178 -9.73 -1.41 8.13
C ARG A 178 -9.16 -1.41 9.56
N PRO A 179 -9.94 -1.65 10.63
CA PRO A 179 -9.38 -1.80 11.98
C PRO A 179 -8.38 -2.96 12.07
N ALA A 180 -8.74 -4.11 11.51
CA ALA A 180 -7.85 -5.29 11.46
C ALA A 180 -6.59 -5.00 10.65
N TRP A 181 -6.71 -4.25 9.54
CA TRP A 181 -5.56 -3.81 8.75
C TRP A 181 -4.62 -2.95 9.57
N ALA A 182 -5.13 -1.97 10.31
CA ALA A 182 -4.30 -1.09 11.13
C ALA A 182 -3.58 -1.89 12.22
N SER A 183 -4.30 -2.81 12.88
CA SER A 183 -3.70 -3.71 13.86
C SER A 183 -2.58 -4.55 13.26
N ARG A 184 -2.81 -5.12 12.07
CA ARG A 184 -1.85 -5.97 11.38
C ARG A 184 -0.63 -5.18 10.92
N MET A 185 -0.81 -3.96 10.41
CA MET A 185 0.30 -3.06 10.08
C MET A 185 1.19 -2.79 11.30
N ALA A 186 0.59 -2.45 12.45
CA ALA A 186 1.35 -2.23 13.68
C ALA A 186 2.08 -3.50 14.15
N GLN A 187 1.45 -4.69 14.05
CA GLN A 187 2.08 -5.96 14.43
C GLN A 187 3.26 -6.35 13.53
N LEU A 188 3.17 -6.05 12.24
CA LEU A 188 4.19 -6.42 11.26
C LEU A 188 5.36 -5.43 11.22
N LEU A 189 5.14 -4.20 11.69
CA LEU A 189 6.14 -3.14 11.65
C LEU A 189 7.19 -3.34 12.74
N ALA A 190 8.47 -3.30 12.36
CA ALA A 190 9.56 -3.36 13.33
C ALA A 190 9.52 -2.20 14.33
N PRO A 191 10.03 -2.34 15.56
CA PRO A 191 10.03 -1.28 16.57
C PRO A 191 10.61 0.06 16.09
N THR A 192 11.62 0.02 15.22
CA THR A 192 12.25 1.20 14.62
C THR A 192 11.85 1.44 13.15
N GLY A 193 10.96 0.60 12.63
CA GLY A 193 10.51 0.63 11.24
C GLY A 193 9.60 1.80 10.94
N VAL A 194 9.36 2.02 9.64
CA VAL A 194 8.42 3.02 9.12
C VAL A 194 7.33 2.38 8.26
N LEU A 195 6.10 2.82 8.46
CA LEU A 195 4.99 2.54 7.55
C LEU A 195 4.77 3.76 6.66
N VAL A 196 4.90 3.57 5.35
CA VAL A 196 4.64 4.57 4.33
C VAL A 196 3.30 4.27 3.67
N CYS A 197 2.35 5.20 3.76
CA CYS A 197 1.04 5.07 3.13
C CYS A 197 0.93 6.08 1.98
N LEU A 198 0.61 5.59 0.78
CA LEU A 198 0.12 6.45 -0.29
C LEU A 198 -1.40 6.59 -0.16
N GLU A 199 -1.85 7.77 0.24
CA GLU A 199 -3.25 8.05 0.50
C GLU A 199 -4.00 8.30 -0.82
N PHE A 200 -4.71 7.28 -1.29
CA PHE A 200 -5.51 7.32 -2.51
C PHE A 200 -6.77 6.45 -2.36
N PRO A 201 -7.93 6.86 -2.91
CA PRO A 201 -8.28 8.20 -3.41
C PRO A 201 -8.76 9.13 -2.28
N THR A 202 -8.17 10.31 -2.15
CA THR A 202 -8.51 11.31 -1.12
C THR A 202 -9.68 12.23 -1.51
N TYR A 203 -9.98 12.34 -2.81
CA TYR A 203 -11.04 13.22 -3.34
C TYR A 203 -12.39 12.52 -3.53
N LYS A 204 -12.42 11.19 -3.43
CA LYS A 204 -13.62 10.39 -3.71
C LYS A 204 -14.65 10.57 -2.57
N PRO A 205 -15.94 10.85 -2.87
CA PRO A 205 -16.98 10.86 -1.85
C PRO A 205 -17.16 9.46 -1.21
N PRO A 206 -17.25 9.33 0.13
CA PRO A 206 -17.41 8.03 0.78
C PRO A 206 -18.62 7.21 0.29
N LYS A 207 -19.76 7.87 0.07
CA LYS A 207 -20.99 7.23 -0.48
C LYS A 207 -20.83 6.64 -1.88
N ALA A 208 -19.78 7.02 -2.63
CA ALA A 208 -19.53 6.45 -3.95
C ALA A 208 -19.20 4.94 -3.88
N GLY A 209 -18.81 4.43 -2.71
CA GLY A 209 -18.49 3.02 -2.48
C GLY A 209 -17.10 2.64 -3.01
N GLY A 210 -16.84 1.35 -3.12
CA GLY A 210 -15.57 0.82 -3.62
C GLY A 210 -15.66 -0.66 -4.01
N PRO A 211 -14.51 -1.29 -4.32
CA PRO A 211 -13.17 -0.71 -4.36
C PRO A 211 -12.90 0.16 -5.63
N PRO A 212 -11.90 1.07 -5.58
CA PRO A 212 -11.26 1.55 -4.36
C PRO A 212 -12.25 2.41 -3.56
N TRP A 213 -12.31 2.22 -2.24
CA TRP A 213 -13.08 3.03 -1.31
C TRP A 213 -12.37 4.36 -1.05
N ALA A 214 -13.12 5.41 -0.70
CA ALA A 214 -12.53 6.69 -0.30
C ALA A 214 -11.55 6.51 0.87
N LEU A 215 -10.40 7.19 0.78
CA LEU A 215 -9.33 7.10 1.77
C LEU A 215 -8.68 8.47 2.03
N PRO A 216 -9.42 9.43 2.61
CA PRO A 216 -8.84 10.69 3.09
C PRO A 216 -7.92 10.44 4.31
N SER A 217 -6.92 11.31 4.51
CA SER A 217 -5.92 11.26 5.62
C SER A 217 -6.51 10.90 6.98
N ILE A 218 -7.67 11.47 7.31
CA ILE A 218 -8.36 11.23 8.59
C ILE A 218 -8.66 9.75 8.88
N VAL A 219 -8.80 8.90 7.84
CA VAL A 219 -8.96 7.46 8.03
C VAL A 219 -7.72 6.86 8.67
N HIS A 220 -6.52 7.19 8.17
CA HIS A 220 -5.26 6.73 8.77
C HIS A 220 -5.08 7.32 10.18
N GLU A 221 -5.34 8.62 10.37
CA GLU A 221 -5.22 9.29 11.67
C GLU A 221 -6.09 8.61 12.74
N GLU A 222 -7.34 8.26 12.42
CA GLU A 222 -8.24 7.63 13.37
C GLU A 222 -7.99 6.13 13.57
N LEU A 223 -7.54 5.42 12.53
CA LEU A 223 -7.15 4.01 12.65
C LEU A 223 -5.90 3.84 13.50
N PHE A 224 -4.90 4.70 13.31
CA PHE A 224 -3.61 4.56 13.97
C PHE A 224 -3.55 5.11 15.40
N LYS A 225 -4.54 5.90 15.83
CA LYS A 225 -4.72 6.18 17.27
C LYS A 225 -4.90 4.90 18.07
N ARG A 226 -5.70 3.96 17.57
CA ARG A 226 -6.05 2.73 18.29
C ARG A 226 -6.15 1.53 17.32
N PRO A 227 -5.01 1.00 16.84
CA PRO A 227 -5.02 -0.07 15.84
C PRO A 227 -5.81 -1.31 16.30
N GLY A 228 -6.79 -1.73 15.50
CA GLY A 228 -7.71 -2.83 15.81
C GLY A 228 -9.10 -2.39 16.29
N GLU A 229 -9.30 -1.10 16.59
CA GLU A 229 -10.61 -0.56 16.98
C GLU A 229 -11.29 0.16 15.80
N ASP A 230 -12.62 0.09 15.75
CA ASP A 230 -13.43 0.81 14.76
C ASP A 230 -13.25 2.33 14.85
N ILE A 231 -13.45 3.01 13.72
CA ILE A 231 -13.50 4.48 13.66
C ILE A 231 -14.93 4.95 13.41
N SER A 232 -15.24 6.18 13.84
CA SER A 232 -16.57 6.74 13.72
C SER A 232 -16.81 7.35 12.35
N TYR A 233 -18.05 7.26 11.86
CA TYR A 233 -18.51 7.87 10.61
C TYR A 233 -19.80 8.65 10.87
N ASP A 234 -20.05 9.72 10.10
CA ASP A 234 -21.34 10.40 10.09
C ASP A 234 -22.40 9.65 9.25
N GLU A 235 -23.62 10.18 9.21
CA GLU A 235 -24.72 9.66 8.39
C GLU A 235 -24.40 9.65 6.89
N GLU A 236 -23.38 10.39 6.46
CA GLU A 236 -22.89 10.41 5.10
C GLU A 236 -21.72 9.46 4.83
N LEU A 237 -21.40 8.59 5.79
CA LEU A 237 -20.23 7.71 5.78
C LEU A 237 -18.90 8.47 5.71
N LYS A 238 -18.86 9.74 6.09
CA LYS A 238 -17.62 10.50 6.21
C LYS A 238 -16.95 10.15 7.53
N PRO A 239 -15.66 9.80 7.53
CA PRO A 239 -14.92 9.54 8.75
C PRO A 239 -14.88 10.78 9.64
N LEU A 240 -15.08 10.59 10.95
CA LEU A 240 -15.13 11.64 11.95
C LEU A 240 -13.81 11.73 12.72
N LYS A 241 -13.35 12.96 12.95
CA LYS A 241 -12.20 13.20 13.83
C LYS A 241 -12.68 13.08 15.26
N THR A 242 -11.97 12.32 16.08
CA THR A 242 -12.37 12.09 17.47
C THR A 242 -11.29 12.51 18.46
N GLU A 243 -11.68 12.78 19.70
CA GLU A 243 -10.75 13.04 20.82
C GLU A 243 -10.29 11.74 21.50
N ARG A 244 -10.37 10.60 20.81
CA ARG A 244 -9.87 9.32 21.34
C ARG A 244 -8.38 9.42 21.62
N THR A 245 -7.98 8.94 22.79
CA THR A 245 -6.57 8.86 23.16
C THR A 245 -5.88 7.74 22.40
N GLU A 246 -4.61 7.98 22.05
CA GLU A 246 -3.73 6.98 21.47
C GLU A 246 -3.52 5.82 22.43
N SER A 247 -3.60 4.58 21.93
CA SER A 247 -3.25 3.38 22.69
C SER A 247 -1.74 3.14 22.72
N ASP A 248 -1.30 2.15 23.50
CA ASP A 248 0.12 1.73 23.55
C ASP A 248 0.60 1.11 22.22
N LYS A 249 -0.34 0.75 21.33
CA LYS A 249 -0.05 0.21 19.99
C LYS A 249 -0.18 1.27 18.90
N ALA A 250 -0.39 2.54 19.27
CA ALA A 250 -0.63 3.60 18.31
C ALA A 250 0.57 3.78 17.37
N LEU A 251 0.27 4.13 16.12
CA LEU A 251 1.28 4.64 15.21
C LEU A 251 1.13 6.16 15.11
N VAL A 252 2.25 6.88 15.24
CA VAL A 252 2.31 8.34 15.17
C VAL A 252 2.84 8.79 13.81
N ARG A 253 2.20 9.79 13.22
CA ARG A 253 2.62 10.35 11.93
C ARG A 253 3.85 11.21 12.12
N ILE A 254 4.95 10.84 11.48
CA ILE A 254 6.23 11.56 11.52
C ILE A 254 6.48 12.44 10.29
N ALA A 255 5.77 12.18 9.19
CA ALA A 255 5.83 13.00 7.99
C ALA A 255 4.51 12.92 7.21
N HIS A 256 4.18 14.01 6.52
CA HIS A 256 3.03 14.09 5.64
C HIS A 256 3.29 15.14 4.56
N TRP A 257 3.23 14.74 3.28
CA TRP A 257 3.46 15.67 2.17
C TRP A 257 2.66 15.31 0.94
N LYS A 258 2.50 16.30 0.08
CA LYS A 258 1.95 16.12 -1.27
C LYS A 258 3.11 15.75 -2.21
N PRO A 259 3.08 14.58 -2.87
CA PRO A 259 4.15 14.20 -3.78
C PRO A 259 4.16 15.09 -5.03
N ALA A 260 5.34 15.32 -5.60
CA ALA A 260 5.49 16.13 -6.81
C ALA A 260 4.85 15.44 -8.03
N ARG A 261 4.93 14.11 -8.09
CA ARG A 261 4.38 13.27 -9.16
C ARG A 261 3.65 12.07 -8.57
N THR A 262 2.65 11.58 -9.29
CA THR A 262 1.93 10.32 -9.00
C THR A 262 1.36 9.74 -10.31
N HIS A 263 0.65 8.62 -10.22
CA HIS A 263 -0.14 8.09 -11.33
C HIS A 263 -1.24 9.05 -11.79
N LYS A 264 -1.50 9.08 -13.11
CA LYS A 264 -2.46 10.01 -13.75
C LYS A 264 -3.85 9.99 -13.13
N VAL A 265 -4.30 8.86 -12.59
CA VAL A 265 -5.63 8.71 -11.93
C VAL A 265 -5.78 9.56 -10.67
N ALA A 266 -4.66 9.95 -10.07
CA ALA A 266 -4.59 10.80 -8.89
C ALA A 266 -4.22 12.25 -9.25
N ILE A 267 -4.35 12.64 -10.52
CA ILE A 267 -4.22 14.03 -10.97
C ILE A 267 -5.61 14.50 -11.42
N VAL A 268 -6.21 15.42 -10.66
CA VAL A 268 -7.54 15.95 -10.92
C VAL A 268 -7.40 17.44 -11.20
N ASN A 269 -7.89 17.89 -12.37
CA ASN A 269 -7.77 19.29 -12.81
C ASN A 269 -6.33 19.82 -12.81
N GLY A 270 -5.35 18.96 -13.13
CA GLY A 270 -3.92 19.30 -13.13
C GLY A 270 -3.26 19.28 -11.76
N GLU A 271 -4.00 19.00 -10.69
CA GLU A 271 -3.46 18.92 -9.34
C GLU A 271 -3.32 17.46 -8.89
N VAL A 272 -2.16 17.13 -8.31
CA VAL A 272 -1.98 15.88 -7.56
C VAL A 272 -2.99 15.84 -6.41
N THR A 273 -3.65 14.71 -6.19
CA THR A 273 -4.58 14.53 -5.06
C THR A 273 -4.05 13.57 -4.01
N ASP A 274 -3.08 12.74 -4.38
CA ASP A 274 -2.44 11.82 -3.43
C ASP A 274 -1.69 12.58 -2.35
N TRP A 275 -1.57 11.93 -1.21
CA TRP A 275 -0.68 12.33 -0.14
C TRP A 275 0.21 11.15 0.24
N VAL A 276 1.40 11.43 0.75
CA VAL A 276 2.25 10.43 1.37
C VAL A 276 2.30 10.74 2.85
N SER A 277 1.90 9.78 3.68
CA SER A 277 2.07 9.83 5.13
C SER A 277 3.03 8.74 5.61
N VAL A 278 3.82 9.06 6.61
CA VAL A 278 4.79 8.13 7.20
C VAL A 278 4.55 8.02 8.70
N TRP A 279 4.50 6.79 9.19
CA TRP A 279 4.07 6.43 10.53
C TRP A 279 5.13 5.56 11.21
N LYS A 280 5.26 5.69 12.52
CA LYS A 280 6.11 4.86 13.38
C LYS A 280 5.35 4.45 14.64
N HIS A 281 5.83 3.42 15.33
CA HIS A 281 5.37 3.14 16.70
C HIS A 281 5.54 4.36 17.59
N LYS A 282 4.58 4.57 18.51
CA LYS A 282 4.57 5.65 19.50
C LYS A 282 5.73 5.56 20.50
#